data_AF-A0A2M9CY44-F1
#
_entry.id   AF-A0A2M9CY44-F1
#
_cell.length_a   1.000
_cell.length_b   1.000
_cell.length_c   1.000
_cell.angle_alpha   90.00
_cell.angle_beta   90.00
_cell.angle_gamma   90.00
#
_symmetry.space_group_name_H-M   'P 1'
#
loop_
_entity.id
_entity.type
_entity.pdbx_description
1 polymer ?
#
loop_
_entity_poly.entity_id
_entity_poly.type
_entity_poly.pdbx_seq_one_letter_code
_entity_poly.pdbx_strand_id
1 'polypeptide(L)' 'MTPGQMPEINGSCILRGKAGAPKGEGWSRTVHYEVSSMCRIDYQYKDNYKNHADGDVHKVVAILTISYSSH' A
#
# COMPACT_ATOMS: atom_id res chain seq x y z
N MET A 1 13.93 11.16 -7.44
CA MET A 1 12.72 10.44 -7.01
C MET A 1 11.69 11.48 -6.57
N THR A 2 10.58 11.60 -7.30
CA THR A 2 9.49 12.54 -6.96
C THR A 2 8.49 11.83 -6.05
N PRO A 3 8.18 12.34 -4.85
CA PRO A 3 7.10 11.80 -4.05
C PRO A 3 5.78 11.86 -4.84
N GLY A 4 5.13 10.71 -5.07
CA GLY A 4 3.85 10.61 -5.79
C GLY A 4 3.90 10.00 -7.20
N GLN A 5 5.09 9.74 -7.75
CA GLN A 5 5.23 8.94 -8.97
C GLN A 5 5.60 7.50 -8.62
N MET A 6 4.87 6.53 -9.17
CA MET A 6 5.22 5.11 -9.05
C MET A 6 6.59 4.86 -9.68
N PRO A 7 7.52 4.18 -8.98
CA PRO A 7 8.81 3.81 -9.56
C PRO A 7 8.63 2.87 -10.75
N GLU A 8 9.52 2.98 -11.75
CA GLU A 8 9.60 2.08 -12.91
C GLU A 8 10.25 0.73 -12.54
N ILE A 9 9.87 0.14 -11.41
CA ILE A 9 10.21 -1.24 -11.08
C ILE A 9 8.94 -2.08 -11.26
N ASN A 10 9.03 -3.01 -12.21
CA ASN A 10 7.96 -3.75 -12.85
C ASN A 10 7.08 -4.56 -11.88
N GLY A 11 5.96 -3.97 -11.48
CA GLY A 11 4.80 -4.73 -11.04
C GLY A 11 4.20 -4.19 -9.76
N SER A 12 3.23 -3.28 -9.91
CA SER A 12 2.19 -3.17 -8.90
C SER A 12 0.92 -3.82 -9.43
N CYS A 13 0.26 -4.60 -8.59
CA CYS A 13 -1.06 -5.14 -8.90
C CYS A 13 -1.95 -5.09 -7.65
N ILE A 14 -3.25 -5.20 -7.86
CA ILE A 14 -4.20 -5.29 -6.75
C ILE A 14 -4.41 -6.76 -6.41
N LEU A 15 -4.21 -7.12 -5.14
CA LEU A 15 -4.48 -8.47 -4.68
C LEU A 15 -5.95 -8.84 -4.90
N ARG A 16 -6.20 -10.10 -5.23
CA ARG A 16 -7.54 -10.64 -5.47
C ARG A 16 -8.12 -11.27 -4.21
N GLY A 17 -9.45 -11.43 -4.17
CA GLY A 17 -10.15 -12.06 -3.05
C GLY A 17 -9.95 -11.32 -1.72
N LYS A 18 -9.97 -12.08 -0.62
CA LYS A 18 -9.89 -11.54 0.76
C LYS A 18 -8.60 -10.76 1.03
N ALA A 19 -7.48 -11.16 0.42
CA ALA A 19 -6.19 -10.49 0.59
C ALA A 19 -6.17 -9.07 -0.01
N GLY A 20 -7.02 -8.81 -1.00
CA GLY A 20 -7.20 -7.49 -1.60
C GLY A 20 -8.21 -6.59 -0.89
N ALA A 21 -8.86 -7.07 0.17
CA ALA A 21 -9.92 -6.33 0.84
C ALA A 21 -9.36 -5.10 1.57
N PRO A 22 -9.96 -3.92 1.40
CA PRO A 22 -9.61 -2.73 2.18
C PRO A 22 -9.75 -2.99 3.68
N LYS A 23 -8.89 -2.37 4.49
CA LYS A 23 -8.97 -2.44 5.97
C LYS A 23 -10.20 -1.76 6.54
N GLY A 24 -10.81 -0.86 5.79
CA GLY A 24 -12.02 -0.15 6.19
C GLY A 24 -12.39 0.92 5.17
N GLU A 25 -13.39 1.73 5.51
CA GLU A 25 -13.88 2.78 4.64
C GLU A 25 -12.80 3.81 4.29
N GLY A 26 -12.72 4.15 3.01
CA GLY A 26 -11.76 5.11 2.46
C GLY A 26 -10.34 4.58 2.31
N TRP A 27 -10.06 3.32 2.66
CA TRP A 27 -8.80 2.66 2.32
C TRP A 27 -8.84 2.09 0.91
N SER A 28 -7.69 2.09 0.24
CA SER A 28 -7.52 1.39 -1.02
C SER A 28 -7.65 -0.12 -0.84
N ARG A 29 -7.85 -0.84 -1.95
CA ARG A 29 -7.54 -2.27 -1.99
C ARG A 29 -6.05 -2.49 -1.78
N THR A 30 -5.66 -3.68 -1.33
CA THR A 30 -4.25 -4.00 -1.11
C THR A 30 -3.49 -3.96 -2.43
N VAL A 31 -2.51 -3.06 -2.47
CA VAL A 31 -1.52 -2.98 -3.53
C VAL A 31 -0.38 -3.92 -3.18
N HIS A 32 -0.14 -4.86 -4.08
CA HIS A 32 1.05 -5.69 -4.09
C HIS A 32 2.12 -4.99 -4.91
N TYR A 33 3.25 -4.68 -4.30
CA TYR A 33 4.34 -3.98 -4.96
C TYR A 33 5.63 -4.79 -4.92
N GLU A 34 6.16 -5.09 -6.10
CA GLU A 34 7.43 -5.76 -6.25
C GLU A 34 8.56 -4.72 -6.18
N VAL A 35 9.27 -4.70 -5.06
CA VAL A 35 10.43 -3.82 -4.84
C VAL A 35 11.65 -4.37 -5.58
N SER A 36 11.81 -5.69 -5.54
CA SER A 36 12.78 -6.46 -6.32
C SER A 36 12.30 -7.91 -6.44
N SER A 37 12.99 -8.72 -7.24
CA SER A 37 12.72 -10.16 -7.33
C SER A 37 12.77 -10.90 -5.97
N MET A 38 13.39 -10.29 -4.96
CA MET A 38 13.58 -10.84 -3.62
C MET A 38 12.80 -10.09 -2.54
N CYS A 39 12.08 -9.01 -2.89
CA CYS A 39 11.42 -8.15 -1.91
C CYS A 39 10.07 -7.66 -2.44
N ARG A 40 9.02 -7.89 -1.65
CA ARG A 40 7.66 -7.45 -1.96
C ARG A 40 7.06 -6.74 -0.75
N ILE A 41 6.23 -5.74 -1.03
CA ILE A 41 5.50 -4.97 -0.05
C ILE A 41 4.02 -5.01 -0.40
N ASP A 42 3.20 -5.43 0.55
CA ASP A 42 1.76 -5.24 0.48
C ASP A 42 1.39 -4.00 1.29
N TYR A 43 0.68 -3.05 0.67
CA TYR A 43 0.26 -1.84 1.35
C TYR A 43 -1.13 -1.38 0.93
N GLN A 44 -1.72 -0.50 1.74
CA GLN A 44 -2.94 0.24 1.41
C GLN A 44 -2.71 1.73 1.66
N TYR A 45 -3.38 2.58 0.90
CA TYR A 45 -3.34 4.02 1.10
C TYR A 45 -4.71 4.58 1.48
N LYS A 46 -4.69 5.72 2.17
CA LYS A 46 -5.89 6.50 2.50
C LYS A 46 -5.53 7.98 2.45
N ASP A 47 -6.18 8.72 1.56
CA ASP A 47 -5.89 10.14 1.38
C ASP A 47 -6.41 11.02 2.52
N ASN A 48 -7.50 10.60 3.14
CA ASN A 48 -8.21 11.37 4.16
C ASN A 48 -8.13 10.70 5.54
N TYR A 49 -6.92 10.44 6.03
CA TYR A 49 -6.72 9.80 7.32
C TYR A 49 -6.62 10.84 8.44
N LYS A 50 -7.13 10.48 9.62
CA LYS A 50 -7.05 11.27 10.85
C LYS A 50 -6.66 10.33 11.99
N ASN A 51 -5.64 10.69 12.76
CA ASN A 51 -5.22 9.92 13.95
C ASN A 51 -6.22 10.01 15.11
N HIS A 52 -6.87 11.18 15.25
CA HIS A 52 -7.86 11.49 16.27
C HIS A 52 -8.95 12.37 15.67
N ALA A 53 -10.12 12.46 16.33
CA ALA A 53 -11.27 13.21 15.80
C ALA A 53 -10.93 14.67 15.43
N ASP A 54 -10.16 15.33 16.29
CA ASP A 54 -9.73 16.73 16.13
C ASP A 54 -8.42 16.89 15.35
N GLY A 55 -7.87 15.78 14.82
CA GLY A 55 -6.62 15.79 14.05
C GLY A 55 -6.79 16.35 12.64
N ASP A 56 -5.64 16.72 12.06
CA ASP A 56 -5.53 17.13 10.66
C ASP A 56 -5.73 15.93 9.71
N VAL A 57 -6.32 16.21 8.56
CA VAL A 57 -6.45 15.23 7.49
C VAL A 57 -5.13 15.17 6.73
N HIS A 58 -4.55 13.98 6.62
CA HIS A 58 -3.35 13.76 5.82
C HIS A 58 -3.38 12.42 5.12
N LYS A 59 -2.57 12.33 4.06
CA LYS A 59 -2.40 11.12 3.27
C LYS A 59 -1.50 10.14 4.01
N VAL A 60 -1.92 8.88 4.09
CA VAL A 60 -1.14 7.81 4.71
C VAL A 60 -1.01 6.59 3.82
N VAL A 61 0.08 5.86 4.04
CA VAL A 61 0.29 4.50 3.52
C VAL A 61 0.45 3.58 4.72
N ALA A 62 -0.37 2.53 4.79
CA ALA A 62 -0.24 1.46 5.76
C ALA A 62 0.46 0.28 5.09
N ILE A 63 1.67 -0.02 5.55
CA ILE A 63 2.38 -1.24 5.20
C ILE A 63 1.73 -2.41 5.94
N LEU A 64 1.29 -3.43 5.19
CA LEU A 64 0.66 -4.62 5.76
C LEU A 64 1.69 -5.72 5.95
N THR A 65 2.52 -5.94 4.92
CA THR A 65 3.52 -7.00 4.90
C THR A 65 4.75 -6.53 4.14
N ILE A 66 5.92 -6.94 4.63
CA ILE A 66 7.18 -6.90 3.89
C ILE A 66 7.70 -8.33 3.85
N SER A 67 7.87 -8.89 2.65
CA SER A 67 8.32 -10.27 2.49
C SER A 67 9.62 -10.33 1.70
N TYR A 68 10.60 -11.08 2.23
CA TYR A 68 11.88 -11.36 1.59
C TYR A 68 11.93 -12.85 1.21
N SER A 69 11.32 -13.21 0.08
CA SER A 69 11.32 -14.58 -0.44
C SER A 69 11.86 -14.60 -1.86
N SER A 70 12.85 -15.44 -2.11
CA SER A 70 13.26 -15.83 -3.48
C SER A 70 12.20 -16.71 -4.11
N HIS A 71 12.02 -16.60 -5.43
CA HIS A 71 11.42 -17.66 -6.22
C HIS A 71 12.38 -18.87 -6.29
#